data_AF-A0A6N9HL01-F1
#
_entry.id   AF-A0A6N9HL01-F1
#
_cell.length_a   1.000
_cell.length_b   1.000
_cell.length_c   1.000
_cell.angle_alpha   90.00
_cell.angle_beta   90.00
_cell.angle_gamma   90.00
#
_symmetry.space_group_name_H-M   'P 1'
#
loop_
_entity.id
_entity.type
_entity.pdbx_description
1 polymer ?
#
loop_
_entity_poly.entity_id
_entity_poly.type
_entity_poly.pdbx_seq_one_letter_code
_entity_poly.pdbx_strand_id
1 'polypeptide(L)'
;MILLPAVLSLLLGTLLVGILAKLAVRLVRHHRLAWRHAFAYGALVTVAGLAGVLLRFFSGIVLPSALGAAIAFAFHALMGGWFLGRHVQERDGRRTPFLRGAFLGVLIFVLVLAVGFAFGGLLALVDLQQGPAATLKGI
;
A
#
# COMPACT_ATOMS: atom_id res chain seq x y z
N MET A 1 -0.13 24.99 9.65
CA MET A 1 -0.19 24.57 8.23
C MET A 1 0.21 23.11 7.95
N ILE A 2 0.64 22.32 8.95
CA ILE A 2 1.15 20.95 8.74
C ILE A 2 0.02 19.89 8.60
N LEU A 3 -1.18 20.17 9.10
CA LEU A 3 -2.31 19.23 9.10
C LEU A 3 -2.82 18.89 7.69
N LEU A 4 -2.91 19.87 6.79
CA LEU A 4 -3.45 19.68 5.45
C LEU A 4 -2.64 18.67 4.61
N PRO A 5 -1.29 18.77 4.48
CA PRO A 5 -0.51 17.81 3.71
C PRO A 5 -0.51 16.40 4.33
N ALA A 6 -0.58 16.29 5.66
CA ALA A 6 -0.69 14.99 6.34
C ALA A 6 -2.02 14.29 6.03
N VAL A 7 -3.14 15.01 6.13
CA VAL A 7 -4.47 14.48 5.78
C VAL A 7 -4.54 14.10 4.30
N LEU A 8 -4.01 14.94 3.42
CA LEU A 8 -3.98 14.65 1.99
C LEU A 8 -3.18 13.38 1.69
N SER A 9 -2.02 13.20 2.33
CA SER A 9 -1.18 12.00 2.17
C SER A 9 -1.91 10.74 2.63
N LEU A 10 -2.64 10.80 3.74
CA LEU A 10 -3.44 9.68 4.24
C LEU A 10 -4.61 9.32 3.31
N LEU A 11 -5.30 10.33 2.77
CA LEU A 11 -6.39 10.14 1.82
C LEU A 11 -5.86 9.52 0.52
N LEU A 12 -4.78 10.06 -0.03
CA LEU A 12 -4.15 9.52 -1.25
C LEU A 12 -3.65 8.09 -1.06
N GLY A 13 -3.00 7.80 0.08
CA GLY A 13 -2.56 6.45 0.42
C GLY A 13 -3.73 5.46 0.49
N THR A 14 -4.81 5.85 1.17
CA THR A 14 -6.04 5.04 1.29
C THR A 14 -6.68 4.78 -0.08
N LEU A 15 -6.81 5.82 -0.91
CA LEU A 15 -7.36 5.72 -2.25
C LEU A 15 -6.52 4.80 -3.13
N LEU A 16 -5.21 5.00 -3.15
CA LEU A 16 -4.28 4.21 -3.94
C LEU A 16 -4.36 2.73 -3.54
N VAL A 17 -4.22 2.40 -2.26
CA VAL A 17 -4.28 1.01 -1.80
C VAL A 17 -5.66 0.40 -2.06
N GLY A 18 -6.75 1.16 -1.92
CA GLY A 18 -8.09 0.69 -2.25
C GLY A 18 -8.27 0.36 -3.74
N ILE A 19 -7.73 1.20 -4.63
CA ILE A 19 -7.72 0.95 -6.08
C ILE A 19 -6.89 -0.30 -6.39
N LEU A 20 -5.71 -0.44 -5.78
CA LEU A 20 -4.85 -1.63 -5.96
C LEU A 20 -5.48 -2.90 -5.41
N ALA A 21 -6.20 -2.83 -4.29
CA ALA A 21 -6.98 -3.94 -3.76
C ALA A 21 -8.07 -4.40 -4.74
N LYS A 22 -8.76 -3.44 -5.36
CA LYS A 22 -9.74 -3.73 -6.40
C LYS A 22 -9.08 -4.38 -7.64
N LEU A 23 -7.93 -3.86 -8.04
CA LEU A 23 -7.15 -4.39 -9.16
C LEU A 23 -6.68 -5.82 -8.89
N ALA A 24 -6.12 -6.09 -7.71
CA ALA A 24 -5.68 -7.42 -7.29
C ALA A 24 -6.81 -8.45 -7.38
N VAL A 25 -8.00 -8.12 -6.88
CA VAL A 25 -9.17 -9.00 -6.98
C VAL A 25 -9.61 -9.22 -8.43
N ARG A 26 -9.52 -8.20 -9.29
CA ARG A 26 -9.82 -8.33 -10.72
C ARG A 26 -8.81 -9.23 -11.45
N LEU A 27 -7.55 -9.23 -11.05
CA LEU A 27 -6.51 -10.09 -11.62
C LEU A 27 -6.76 -11.58 -11.28
N VAL A 28 -7.19 -11.87 -10.06
CA VAL A 28 -7.54 -13.24 -9.61
C VAL A 28 -8.96 -13.59 -10.05
N ARG A 29 -9.19 -13.66 -11.37
CA ARG A 29 -10.47 -13.96 -12.05
C ARG A 29 -11.43 -14.78 -11.18
N HIS A 30 -12.72 -14.42 -11.18
CA HIS A 30 -13.82 -15.02 -10.38
C HIS A 30 -14.09 -14.47 -8.98
N HIS A 31 -13.38 -13.44 -8.53
CA HIS A 31 -13.63 -12.81 -7.24
C HIS A 31 -14.33 -11.45 -7.38
N ARG A 32 -15.15 -11.11 -6.38
CA ARG A 32 -15.87 -9.84 -6.28
C ARG A 32 -15.60 -9.20 -4.92
N LEU A 33 -15.17 -7.95 -4.95
CA LEU A 33 -14.98 -7.12 -3.76
C LEU A 33 -15.74 -5.80 -3.95
N ALA A 34 -16.65 -5.45 -3.05
CA ALA A 34 -17.34 -4.16 -3.11
C ALA A 34 -16.33 -3.00 -2.89
N TRP A 35 -16.54 -1.86 -3.54
CA TRP A 35 -15.64 -0.71 -3.42
C TRP A 35 -15.49 -0.22 -1.98
N ARG A 36 -16.58 -0.21 -1.19
CA ARG A 36 -16.55 0.14 0.23
C ARG A 36 -15.53 -0.72 1.01
N HIS A 37 -15.49 -2.03 0.75
CA HIS A 37 -14.55 -2.92 1.42
C HIS A 37 -13.11 -2.75 0.91
N ALA A 38 -12.93 -2.45 -0.38
CA ALA A 38 -11.61 -2.14 -0.93
C ALA A 38 -11.00 -0.89 -0.28
N PHE A 39 -11.77 0.19 -0.14
CA PHE A 39 -11.32 1.40 0.54
C PHE A 39 -11.17 1.21 2.05
N ALA A 40 -12.02 0.41 2.70
CA ALA A 40 -11.84 0.05 4.11
C ALA A 40 -10.52 -0.72 4.34
N TYR A 41 -10.17 -1.65 3.44
CA TYR A 41 -8.87 -2.31 3.47
C TYR A 41 -7.72 -1.31 3.26
N GLY A 42 -7.85 -0.41 2.28
CA GLY A 42 -6.87 0.65 2.05
C GLY A 42 -6.66 1.54 3.29
N ALA A 43 -7.74 1.90 3.98
CA ALA A 43 -7.67 2.68 5.21
C ALA A 43 -6.95 1.91 6.32
N LEU A 44 -7.29 0.63 6.52
CA LEU A 44 -6.62 -0.23 7.50
C LEU A 44 -5.10 -0.31 7.27
N VAL A 45 -4.69 -0.58 6.03
CA VAL A 45 -3.26 -0.66 5.67
C VAL A 45 -2.57 0.68 5.85
N THR A 46 -3.21 1.78 5.45
CA THR A 46 -2.64 3.13 5.57
C THR A 46 -2.46 3.53 7.03
N VAL A 47 -3.46 3.26 7.88
CA VAL A 47 -3.36 3.51 9.33
C VAL A 47 -2.27 2.67 9.98
N ALA A 48 -2.14 1.40 9.60
CA ALA A 48 -1.05 0.55 10.10
C ALA A 48 0.33 1.04 9.64
N GLY A 49 0.45 1.50 8.40
CA GLY A 49 1.66 2.14 7.90
C GLY A 49 2.01 3.40 8.70
N LEU A 50 1.01 4.25 8.98
CA LEU A 50 1.19 5.43 9.84
C LEU A 50 1.66 5.04 11.24
N ALA A 51 1.06 4.00 11.85
CA ALA A 51 1.49 3.50 13.15
C ALA A 51 2.96 3.05 13.13
N GLY A 52 3.40 2.37 12.07
CA GLY A 52 4.82 2.01 11.89
C GLY A 52 5.74 3.22 11.78
N VAL A 53 5.33 4.27 11.07
CA VAL A 53 6.08 5.54 10.97
C VAL A 53 6.17 6.23 12.33
N LEU A 54 5.05 6.32 13.06
CA LEU A 54 5.02 6.89 14.40
C LEU A 54 5.89 6.09 15.37
N LEU A 55 5.84 4.75 15.32
CA LEU A 55 6.68 3.89 16.16
C LEU A 55 8.17 4.16 15.88
N ARG A 56 8.57 4.28 14.62
CA ARG A 56 9.95 4.65 14.25
C ARG A 56 10.32 6.03 14.80
N PHE A 57 9.42 7.00 14.68
CA PHE A 57 9.65 8.37 15.17
C PHE A 57 9.85 8.41 16.69
N PHE A 58 9.01 7.72 17.47
CA PHE A 58 9.09 7.75 18.94
C PHE A 58 10.18 6.84 19.52
N SER A 59 10.46 5.69 18.90
CA SER A 59 11.49 4.76 19.40
C SER A 59 12.91 5.14 18.96
N GLY A 60 13.05 5.93 17.89
CA GLY A 60 14.34 6.19 17.24
C GLY A 60 14.94 4.97 16.54
N ILE A 61 14.28 3.80 16.60
CA ILE A 61 14.78 2.56 16.03
C ILE A 61 14.58 2.59 14.52
N VAL A 62 15.69 2.58 13.78
CA VAL A 62 15.67 2.43 12.33
C VAL A 62 15.84 0.95 12.00
N LEU A 63 14.75 0.31 11.57
CA LEU A 63 14.82 -1.06 11.07
C LEU A 63 15.53 -1.10 9.71
N PRO A 64 16.37 -2.12 9.45
CA PRO A 64 16.86 -2.39 8.11
C PRO A 64 15.69 -2.49 7.12
N SER A 65 15.86 -1.94 5.93
CA SER A 65 14.80 -1.89 4.90
C SER A 65 14.24 -3.27 4.57
N ALA A 66 15.10 -4.29 4.52
CA ALA A 66 14.71 -5.69 4.30
C ALA A 66 13.78 -6.21 5.40
N LEU A 67 14.06 -5.91 6.67
CA LEU A 67 13.24 -6.31 7.80
C LEU A 67 11.90 -5.56 7.80
N GLY A 68 11.92 -4.27 7.49
CA GLY A 68 10.69 -3.48 7.31
C GLY A 68 9.80 -4.04 6.19
N ALA A 69 10.38 -4.43 5.06
CA ALA A 69 9.67 -5.06 3.95
C ALA A 69 9.08 -6.43 4.36
N ALA A 70 9.83 -7.25 5.10
CA ALA A 70 9.35 -8.53 5.60
C ALA A 70 8.16 -8.37 6.56
N ILE A 71 8.23 -7.39 7.48
CA ILE A 71 7.12 -7.06 8.38
C ILE A 71 5.90 -6.57 7.60
N ALA A 72 6.10 -5.67 6.63
CA ALA A 72 5.02 -5.15 5.79
C ALA A 72 4.36 -6.25 4.95
N PHE A 73 5.16 -7.19 4.42
CA PHE A 73 4.68 -8.38 3.71
C PHE A 73 3.82 -9.26 4.63
N ALA A 74 4.33 -9.61 5.81
CA ALA A 74 3.60 -10.42 6.79
C ALA A 74 2.30 -9.74 7.21
N PHE A 75 2.33 -8.43 7.43
CA PHE A 75 1.15 -7.64 7.76
C PHE A 75 0.11 -7.68 6.63
N HIS A 76 0.52 -7.49 5.37
CA HIS A 76 -0.39 -7.59 4.23
C HIS A 76 -0.99 -8.99 4.07
N ALA A 77 -0.19 -10.04 4.26
CA ALA A 77 -0.69 -11.42 4.22
C ALA A 77 -1.73 -11.67 5.32
N LEU A 78 -1.44 -11.27 6.56
CA LEU A 78 -2.35 -11.46 7.70
C LEU A 78 -3.64 -10.63 7.55
N MET A 79 -3.52 -9.36 7.17
CA MET A 79 -4.68 -8.50 6.94
C MET A 79 -5.49 -8.94 5.74
N GLY A 80 -4.84 -9.38 4.65
CA GLY A 80 -5.53 -9.97 3.52
C GLY A 80 -6.33 -11.21 3.93
N GLY A 81 -5.71 -12.14 4.66
CA GLY A 81 -6.39 -13.35 5.12
C GLY A 81 -7.57 -13.05 6.03
N TRP A 82 -7.38 -12.16 7.01
CA TRP A 82 -8.41 -11.80 7.98
C TRP A 82 -9.53 -10.95 7.37
N PHE A 83 -9.18 -9.85 6.69
CA PHE A 83 -10.15 -8.88 6.18
C PHE A 83 -10.69 -9.29 4.81
N LEU A 84 -9.83 -9.54 3.83
CA LEU A 84 -10.28 -9.85 2.46
C LEU A 84 -10.94 -11.24 2.40
N GLY A 85 -10.47 -12.23 3.16
CA GLY A 85 -11.14 -13.53 3.25
C GLY A 85 -12.62 -13.41 3.65
N ARG A 86 -12.94 -12.49 4.57
CA ARG A 86 -14.33 -12.28 5.04
C ARG A 86 -15.20 -11.48 4.07
N HIS A 87 -14.62 -10.61 3.25
CA HIS A 87 -15.35 -9.61 2.45
C HIS A 87 -15.26 -9.81 0.93
N VAL A 88 -14.32 -10.62 0.45
CA VAL A 88 -14.25 -11.04 -0.95
C VAL A 88 -15.13 -12.27 -1.13
N GLN A 89 -15.98 -12.22 -2.15
CA GLN A 89 -16.84 -13.34 -2.54
C GLN A 89 -16.36 -13.93 -3.86
N GLU A 90 -16.44 -15.25 -3.96
CA GLU A 90 -16.28 -15.99 -5.20
C GLU A 90 -17.52 -15.83 -6.09
N ARG A 91 -17.44 -16.27 -7.36
CA ARG A 91 -18.52 -16.11 -8.35
C ARG A 91 -19.81 -16.83 -7.94
N ASP A 92 -19.69 -17.89 -7.17
CA ASP A 92 -20.79 -18.67 -6.58
C ASP A 92 -21.36 -18.02 -5.29
N GLY A 93 -20.82 -16.87 -4.87
CA GLY A 93 -21.23 -16.15 -3.67
C GLY A 93 -20.57 -16.66 -2.38
N ARG A 94 -19.74 -17.71 -2.44
CA ARG A 94 -19.03 -18.21 -1.26
C ARG A 94 -17.98 -17.20 -0.80
N ARG A 95 -17.72 -17.18 0.50
CA ARG A 95 -16.64 -16.36 1.08
C ARG A 95 -15.29 -16.96 0.71
N THR A 96 -14.34 -16.09 0.46
CA THR A 96 -12.97 -16.49 0.11
C THR A 96 -12.27 -17.08 1.35
N PRO A 97 -11.64 -18.27 1.27
CA PRO A 97 -10.92 -18.83 2.40
C PRO A 97 -9.74 -17.94 2.81
N PHE A 98 -9.32 -18.03 4.09
CA PHE A 98 -8.23 -17.22 4.65
C PHE A 98 -6.97 -17.23 3.78
N LEU A 99 -6.53 -18.41 3.30
CA LEU A 99 -5.34 -18.54 2.47
C LEU A 99 -5.43 -17.76 1.15
N ARG A 100 -6.60 -17.76 0.50
CA ARG A 100 -6.82 -16.96 -0.72
C ARG A 100 -6.88 -15.47 -0.40
N GLY A 101 -7.47 -15.09 0.73
CA GLY A 101 -7.42 -13.72 1.24
C GLY A 101 -5.98 -13.25 1.50
N ALA A 102 -5.15 -14.10 2.10
CA ALA A 102 -3.75 -13.80 2.39
C ALA A 102 -2.94 -13.64 1.11
N PHE A 103 -3.17 -14.51 0.12
CA PHE A 103 -2.61 -14.38 -1.22
C PHE A 103 -2.99 -13.03 -1.87
N LEU A 104 -4.26 -12.63 -1.78
CA LEU A 104 -4.69 -11.31 -2.28
C LEU A 104 -3.97 -10.17 -1.55
N GLY A 105 -3.77 -10.27 -0.23
CA GLY A 105 -2.98 -9.33 0.54
C GLY A 105 -1.54 -9.19 0.03
N VAL A 106 -0.88 -10.33 -0.20
CA VAL A 106 0.48 -10.37 -0.79
C VAL A 106 0.50 -9.77 -2.19
N LEU A 107 -0.49 -10.09 -3.03
CA LEU A 107 -0.57 -9.50 -4.37
C LEU A 107 -0.71 -7.97 -4.31
N ILE A 108 -1.51 -7.45 -3.37
CA ILE A 108 -1.62 -6.01 -3.15
C ILE A 108 -0.28 -5.40 -2.71
N PHE A 109 0.44 -6.06 -1.80
CA PHE A 109 1.77 -5.62 -1.39
C PHE A 109 2.74 -5.53 -2.58
N VAL A 110 2.77 -6.55 -3.44
CA VAL A 110 3.59 -6.54 -4.66
C VAL A 110 3.20 -5.39 -5.60
N LEU A 111 1.90 -5.14 -5.77
CA LEU A 111 1.43 -4.00 -6.57
C LEU A 111 1.83 -2.66 -5.96
N VAL A 112 1.74 -2.51 -4.63
CA VAL A 112 2.17 -1.29 -3.92
C VAL A 112 3.67 -1.06 -4.13
N LEU A 113 4.49 -2.11 -4.00
CA LEU A 113 5.93 -2.02 -4.29
C LEU A 113 6.20 -1.64 -5.75
N ALA A 114 5.52 -2.28 -6.70
CA ALA A 114 5.69 -1.98 -8.12
C ALA A 114 5.37 -0.51 -8.44
N VAL A 115 4.27 0.02 -7.89
CA VAL A 115 3.92 1.44 -8.02
C VAL A 115 4.98 2.32 -7.35
N GLY A 116 5.43 1.98 -6.14
CA GLY A 116 6.47 2.73 -5.43
C GLY A 116 7.78 2.81 -6.21
N PHE A 117 8.25 1.69 -6.76
CA PHE A 117 9.45 1.65 -7.61
C PHE A 117 9.26 2.42 -8.91
N ALA A 118 8.09 2.33 -9.55
CA ALA A 118 7.80 3.08 -10.77
C ALA A 118 7.82 4.60 -10.52
N PHE A 119 7.19 5.06 -9.44
CA PHE A 119 7.22 6.48 -9.04
C PHE A 119 8.64 6.93 -8.65
N GLY A 120 9.34 6.14 -7.83
CA GLY A 120 10.72 6.46 -7.43
C GLY A 120 11.67 6.54 -8.63
N GLY A 121 11.56 5.61 -9.58
CA GLY A 121 12.33 5.61 -10.82
C GLY A 121 11.98 6.80 -11.73
N LEU A 122 10.70 7.17 -11.83
CA LEU A 122 10.26 8.34 -12.58
C LEU A 122 10.84 9.63 -11.99
N LEU A 123 10.80 9.78 -10.66
CA LEU A 123 11.37 10.95 -9.98
C LEU A 123 12.89 11.03 -10.19
N ALA A 124 13.60 9.90 -10.05
CA ALA A 124 15.04 9.85 -10.32
C ALA A 124 15.37 10.22 -11.77
N LEU A 125 14.54 9.83 -12.74
CA LEU A 125 14.71 10.21 -14.14
C LEU A 125 14.51 11.71 -14.36
N VAL A 126 13.51 12.32 -13.71
CA VAL A 126 13.28 13.77 -13.78
C VAL A 126 14.48 14.52 -13.18
N ASP A 127 15.00 14.07 -12.04
CA ASP A 127 16.17 14.68 -11.40
C ASP A 127 17.41 14.63 -12.31
N LEU A 128 17.63 13.51 -13.01
CA LEU A 128 18.71 13.37 -14.00
C LEU A 128 18.55 14.33 -15.19
N GLN A 129 17.32 14.65 -15.59
CA GLN A 129 17.04 15.57 -16.70
C GLN A 129 17.22 17.05 -16.31
N GLN A 130 17.10 17.40 -15.04
CA GLN A 130 17.26 18.80 -14.59
C GLN A 130 18.73 19.26 -14.57
N GLY A 131 19.69 18.33 -14.59
CA GLY A 131 21.13 18.61 -14.67
C GLY A 131 21.69 19.43 -13.49
N PRO A 132 23.02 19.48 -13.29
CA PRO A 132 23.63 20.26 -12.21
C PRO A 132 23.45 21.79 -12.34
N ALA A 133 22.90 22.27 -13.46
CA ALA A 133 22.69 23.70 -13.72
C ALA A 133 21.55 24.33 -12.90
N ALA A 134 20.62 23.53 -12.36
CA ALA A 134 19.56 24.03 -11.49
C ALA A 134 20.06 24.30 -10.05
N THR A 135 21.12 23.63 -9.60
CA THR A 135 21.66 23.76 -8.24
C THR A 135 22.48 25.04 -8.04
N LEU A 136 22.99 25.64 -9.14
CA LEU A 136 23.79 26.88 -9.10
C LEU A 136 22.96 28.17 -9.21
N LYS A 137 21.64 28.10 -9.42
CA LYS A 137 20.76 29.27 -9.44
C LYS A 137 20.07 29.55 -8.09
N GLY A 138 20.41 28.79 -7.05
CA GLY A 138 19.84 28.89 -5.71
C GLY A 138 20.82 29.27 -4.60
N ILE A 139 22.05 29.66 -4.94
CA ILE A 139 23.02 30.34 -4.07
C ILE A 139 23.22 31.75 -4.65
#